data_AF-A0A3D1LC64-F1
#
_entry.id   AF-A0A3D1LC64-F1
#
_cell.length_a   1.000
_cell.length_b   1.000
_cell.length_c   1.000
_cell.angle_alpha   90.00
_cell.angle_beta   90.00
_cell.angle_gamma   90.00
#
_symmetry.space_group_name_H-M   'P 1'
#
loop_
_entity.id
_entity.type
_entity.pdbx_description
1 polymer ?
#
loop_
_entity_poly.entity_id
_entity_poly.type
_entity_poly.pdbx_seq_one_letter_code
_entity_poly.pdbx_strand_id
1 'polypeptide(L)' 'MEDYLVPGGQAQAEYIEKKSRFIGQVFPVTTEQEAKATIERVRRQHYDARHNC' A
#
# COMPACT_ATOMS: atom_id res chain seq x y z
N MET A 1 21.29 -9.03 -17.45
CA MET A 1 20.15 -8.45 -16.74
C MET A 1 19.81 -9.47 -15.68
N GLU A 2 19.93 -9.12 -14.40
CA GLU A 2 19.57 -10.05 -13.32
C GLU A 2 18.06 -10.03 -13.15
N ASP A 3 17.46 -11.21 -13.10
CA ASP A 3 16.04 -11.36 -12.83
C ASP A 3 15.79 -11.13 -11.34
N TYR A 4 14.74 -10.38 -11.03
CA TYR A 4 14.29 -10.14 -9.67
C TYR A 4 12.80 -10.42 -9.56
N LEU A 5 12.38 -10.84 -8.36
CA LEU A 5 10.98 -11.07 -8.07
C LEU A 5 10.28 -9.74 -7.81
N VAL A 6 9.06 -9.63 -8.33
CA VAL A 6 8.14 -8.53 -8.07
C VAL A 6 6.82 -9.08 -7.53
N PRO A 7 6.01 -8.25 -6.85
CA PRO A 7 4.66 -8.67 -6.46
C PRO A 7 3.87 -9.17 -7.67
N GLY A 8 3.36 -10.41 -7.60
CA GLY A 8 2.56 -11.00 -8.69
C GLY A 8 1.14 -10.43 -8.81
N GLY A 9 0.72 -9.60 -7.84
CA GLY A 9 -0.60 -9.00 -7.77
C GLY A 9 -0.73 -8.07 -6.57
N GLN A 10 -1.91 -7.44 -6.44
CA GLN A 10 -2.23 -6.62 -5.27
C GLN A 10 -2.50 -7.51 -4.06
N ALA A 11 -2.09 -7.07 -2.88
CA ALA A 11 -2.33 -7.76 -1.62
C ALA A 11 -2.62 -6.77 -0.50
N GLN A 12 -3.38 -7.20 0.49
CA GLN A 12 -3.65 -6.43 1.71
C GLN A 12 -3.65 -7.36 2.91
N ALA A 13 -3.15 -6.84 4.03
CA ALA A 13 -3.27 -7.47 5.34
C ALA A 13 -3.62 -6.42 6.39
N GLU A 14 -4.33 -6.84 7.43
CA GLU A 14 -4.65 -6.00 8.59
C GLU A 14 -4.02 -6.58 9.84
N TYR A 15 -3.52 -5.69 10.70
CA TYR A 15 -2.96 -6.02 11.99
C TYR A 15 -3.53 -5.08 13.05
N ILE A 16 -3.99 -5.63 14.17
CA ILE A 16 -4.59 -4.86 15.27
C ILE A 16 -3.72 -5.03 16.51
N GLU A 17 -3.24 -3.91 17.05
CA GLU A 17 -2.41 -3.86 18.24
C GLU A 17 -2.90 -2.73 19.15
N LYS A 18 -3.25 -3.04 20.40
CA LYS A 18 -3.65 -2.02 21.40
C LYS A 18 -4.72 -1.03 20.90
N LYS A 19 -5.73 -1.54 20.19
CA LYS A 19 -6.82 -0.78 19.54
C LYS A 19 -6.38 0.10 18.35
N SER A 20 -5.10 0.09 17.99
CA SER A 20 -4.63 0.66 16.74
C SER A 20 -4.79 -0.37 15.62
N ARG A 21 -5.37 0.06 14.50
CA ARG A 21 -5.49 -0.74 13.28
C ARG A 21 -4.44 -0.31 12.29
N PHE A 22 -3.66 -1.27 11.80
CA PHE A 22 -2.65 -1.11 10.77
C PHE A 22 -3.11 -1.87 9.53
N ILE A 23 -3.03 -1.23 8.37
CA ILE A 23 -3.44 -1.81 7.09
C ILE A 23 -2.21 -1.76 6.19
N GLY A 24 -1.61 -2.93 5.92
CA GLY A 24 -0.52 -3.07 4.96
C GLY A 24 -1.08 -3.39 3.59
N GLN A 25 -0.74 -2.60 2.58
CA GLN A 25 -1.18 -2.82 1.20
C GLN A 25 0.02 -2.84 0.26
N VAL A 26 0.03 -3.80 -0.67
CA VAL A 26 1.07 -3.97 -1.69
C VAL A 26 0.41 -3.88 -3.06
N PHE A 27 1.00 -3.07 -3.93
CA PHE A 27 0.57 -2.89 -5.31
C PHE A 27 1.78 -3.07 -6.24
N PRO A 28 1.70 -3.95 -7.27
CA PRO A 28 2.70 -3.93 -8.34
C PRO A 28 2.53 -2.61 -9.11
N VAL A 29 3.64 -1.89 -9.30
CA VAL A 29 3.68 -0.62 -10.05
C VAL A 29 4.84 -0.66 -11.02
N THR A 30 4.65 -0.07 -12.19
CA THR A 30 5.67 -0.04 -13.26
C THR A 30 6.22 1.37 -13.47
N THR A 31 5.52 2.39 -12.97
CA THR A 31 5.91 3.79 -13.08
C THR A 31 5.76 4.54 -11.77
N GLU A 32 6.51 5.64 -11.63
CA GLU A 32 6.41 6.54 -10.48
C GLU A 32 5.01 7.20 -10.40
N GLN A 33 4.40 7.50 -11.54
CA GLN A 33 3.07 8.10 -11.62
C GLN A 33 2.00 7.14 -11.06
N GLU A 34 2.08 5.85 -11.40
CA GLU A 34 1.20 4.81 -10.83
C GLU A 34 1.38 4.70 -9.32
N ALA A 35 2.61 4.76 -8.83
CA ALA A 35 2.91 4.74 -7.40
C ALA A 35 2.25 5.94 -6.69
N LYS A 36 2.43 7.15 -7.21
CA LYS A 36 1.82 8.38 -6.65
C LYS A 36 0.30 8.32 -6.67
N ALA A 37 -0.30 7.90 -7.79
CA ALA A 37 -1.75 7.76 -7.90
C ALA A 37 -2.31 6.73 -6.90
N THR A 38 -1.59 5.63 -6.68
CA THR A 38 -1.95 4.60 -5.71
C THR A 38 -1.92 5.13 -4.28
N ILE A 39 -0.85 5.84 -3.89
CA ILE A 39 -0.72 6.45 -2.57
C ILE A 39 -1.86 7.44 -2.31
N GLU A 40 -2.18 8.31 -3.28
CA GLU A 40 -3.27 9.27 -3.13
C GLU A 40 -4.64 8.60 -3.02
N ARG A 41 -4.88 7.50 -3.77
CA ARG A 41 -6.10 6.69 -3.64
C ARG A 41 -6.23 6.08 -2.24
N VAL A 42 -5.15 5.49 -1.72
CA VAL A 42 -5.13 4.86 -0.38
C VAL A 42 -5.38 5.90 0.72
N ARG A 43 -4.72 7.06 0.63
CA ARG A 43 -4.93 8.19 1.55
C ARG A 43 -6.38 8.66 1.58
N ARG A 44 -7.05 8.72 0.43
CA ARG A 44 -8.48 9.06 0.35
C ARG A 44 -9.38 7.97 0.94
N GLN A 45 -9.05 6.70 0.71
CA GLN A 45 -9.79 5.56 1.23
C GLN A 45 -9.72 5.48 2.76
N HIS A 46 -8.57 5.82 3.34
CA HIS A 46 -8.31 5.81 4.78
C HIS A 46 -8.02 7.23 5.28
N TYR A 47 -8.91 8.18 4.94
CA TYR A 47 -8.78 9.59 5.30
C TYR A 47 -8.79 9.84 6.82
N ASP A 48 -9.34 8.88 7.58
CA ASP A 48 -9.42 8.88 9.04
C ASP A 48 -8.19 8.29 9.72
N ALA A 49 -7.26 7.71 8.96
CA ALA A 49 -6.03 7.18 9.51
C ALA A 49 -5.12 8.31 10.00
N ARG A 50 -4.57 8.16 11.20
CA ARG A 50 -3.62 9.13 11.78
C ARG A 50 -2.32 9.24 10.98
N HIS A 51 -1.93 8.14 10.32
CA HIS A 51 -0.73 8.04 9.52
C HIS A 51 -1.04 7.24 8.24
N ASN A 52 -0.55 7.73 7.11
CA ASN A 52 -0.49 7.00 5.84
C ASN A 52 0.97 7.10 5.38
N CYS A 53 1.76 6.12 5.81
CA CYS A 53 3.19 6.00 5.55
C CYS A 53 3.47 5.64 4.10
#